data_AF-A0A182QEI2-F1
#
_entry.id   AF-A0A182QEI2-F1
#
_cell.length_a   1.000
_cell.length_b   1.000
_cell.length_c   1.000
_cell.angle_alpha   90.00
_cell.angle_beta   90.00
_cell.angle_gamma   90.00
#
_symmetry.space_group_name_H-M   'P 1'
#
loop_
_entity.id
_entity.type
_entity.pdbx_description
1 polymer ?
#
loop_
_entity_poly.entity_id
_entity_poly.type
_entity_poly.pdbx_seq_one_letter_code
_entity_poly.pdbx_strand_id
1 'polypeptide(L)'
;MTKAVNAGWKLDGDDRACYIEVDEDEPYEGGDEVGRTGGENDTKSDDQTVGWTQWSNLPDHILERIFSHLNIKERYYASLTCYGWFRAFYLPRVWSNFLVEDATLARMRYNYYSGWQPVLDHSRLQSCLLSIGHLIRGLDFRPQVSFNNMFQFMSLISWAMEQNARASGCPREWVGCGSRIRSLNYLFPCNMALSEDPESIKLFGTGGQLLAALKRLMFCLTELQSLSLVDLLLERYEANHLLDEVLESCCLVLRRLCLVNVTSCHCPIMHIGLFLNLQVLVVSPQNVDDDVLTLLADSKVKHLTLLQNRYTPPALAISPCSAKAWLVVRRDNPRLRVHLRVESTTNAVILLQPEAPVASMIYQTPKTMITSDQLMAAVDAYKYTLTVYGHEQLPKVETLALPAGGEFQEGPDSLLVLLARSCPGLNALMIRECVSTATILLIAKSAQNLRHLYVNRSQVRLGCDWPRNPDWSDEFYEWLKTTADSLDATEREISRILDHPYWHLLSEEQFQMASLTRHVAF
;
A
#
# COMPACT_ATOMS: atom_id res chain seq x y z
N MET A 1 30.53 10.77 25.55
CA MET A 1 29.70 10.08 26.57
C MET A 1 28.69 11.09 27.09
N THR A 2 27.48 11.07 26.57
CA THR A 2 26.37 11.92 27.00
C THR A 2 25.63 11.26 28.17
N LYS A 3 25.54 11.95 29.31
CA LYS A 3 24.75 11.52 30.48
C LYS A 3 23.27 11.48 30.10
N ALA A 4 22.59 10.42 30.50
CA ALA A 4 21.14 10.31 30.40
C ALA A 4 20.48 11.32 31.34
N VAL A 5 19.58 12.15 30.81
CA VAL A 5 18.69 13.00 31.61
C VAL A 5 17.44 12.17 31.89
N ASN A 6 17.17 11.89 33.17
CA ASN A 6 15.93 11.25 33.59
C ASN A 6 14.85 12.33 33.73
N ALA A 7 13.88 12.32 32.82
CA ALA A 7 12.64 13.08 32.97
C ALA A 7 11.54 12.13 33.46
N GLY A 8 11.04 12.36 34.68
CA GLY A 8 9.96 11.58 35.30
C GLY A 8 8.72 12.43 35.57
N TRP A 9 7.54 11.83 35.44
CA TRP A 9 6.28 12.47 35.82
C TRP A 9 6.17 12.56 37.33
N LYS A 10 5.88 13.75 37.88
CA LYS A 10 5.38 13.90 39.24
C LYS A 10 3.86 14.11 39.18
N LEU A 11 3.14 13.17 39.79
CA LEU A 11 1.68 13.21 39.92
C LEU A 11 1.33 13.92 41.24
N ASP A 12 0.28 14.74 41.25
CA ASP A 12 -0.28 15.26 42.50
C ASP A 12 -1.03 14.17 43.28
N GLY A 13 -1.52 14.50 44.47
CA GLY A 13 -2.28 13.57 45.33
C GLY A 13 -3.58 13.03 44.72
N ASP A 14 -3.98 13.51 43.53
CA ASP A 14 -5.16 13.07 42.76
C ASP A 14 -4.78 12.44 41.41
N ASP A 15 -3.53 12.01 41.22
CA ASP A 15 -2.99 11.39 39.99
C ASP A 15 -3.13 12.27 38.73
N ARG A 16 -3.13 13.60 38.88
CA ARG A 16 -3.10 14.54 37.74
C ARG A 16 -1.66 14.97 37.47
N ALA A 17 -1.28 14.98 36.19
CA ALA A 17 0.03 15.45 35.76
C ALA A 17 0.05 17.00 35.76
N CYS A 18 0.84 17.61 36.64
CA CYS A 18 0.85 19.06 36.80
C CYS A 18 1.92 19.77 35.94
N TYR A 19 3.15 19.25 35.82
CA TYR A 19 4.22 19.74 34.92
C TYR A 19 5.45 18.81 34.95
N ILE A 20 6.44 19.06 34.07
CA ILE A 20 7.73 18.34 34.01
C ILE A 20 8.81 19.25 34.61
N GLU A 21 9.41 18.85 35.73
CA GLU A 21 10.68 19.43 36.23
C GLU A 21 11.85 18.76 35.50
N VAL A 22 12.77 19.58 34.99
CA VAL A 22 14.10 19.14 34.58
C VAL A 22 14.99 19.49 35.76
N ASP A 23 15.49 18.49 36.48
CA ASP A 23 16.40 18.71 37.62
C ASP A 23 17.70 19.34 37.09
N GLU A 24 17.87 20.65 37.30
CA GLU A 24 19.16 21.33 37.16
C GLU A 24 19.88 21.25 38.52
N ASP A 25 20.86 20.33 38.58
CA ASP A 25 22.01 20.26 39.51
C ASP A 25 21.79 20.61 41.00
N GLU A 26 21.84 19.61 41.88
CA GLU A 26 22.27 19.82 43.28
C GLU A 26 23.78 20.12 43.33
N PRO A 27 24.22 21.27 43.87
CA PRO A 27 25.64 21.54 44.04
C PRO A 27 26.21 20.83 45.27
N TYR A 28 27.30 20.10 45.03
CA TYR A 28 28.22 19.53 46.01
C TYR A 28 28.64 20.55 47.06
N GLU A 29 28.36 20.28 48.34
CA GLU A 29 29.01 20.94 49.48
C GLU A 29 30.45 20.42 49.61
N GLY A 30 31.43 21.34 49.70
CA GLY A 30 32.80 21.00 50.06
C GLY A 30 33.82 22.13 49.92
N GLY A 31 33.99 22.92 50.98
CA GLY A 31 35.30 23.33 51.51
C GLY A 31 36.17 24.37 50.77
N ASP A 32 36.05 25.61 51.22
CA ASP A 32 37.11 26.56 51.64
C ASP A 32 38.23 27.09 50.71
N GLU A 33 38.39 28.42 50.89
CA GLU A 33 39.60 29.26 50.83
C GLU A 33 40.12 29.88 49.50
N VAL A 34 39.65 31.11 49.27
CA VAL A 34 40.42 32.38 49.15
C VAL A 34 41.83 32.34 48.52
N GLY A 35 41.99 33.01 47.38
CA GLY A 35 43.31 33.42 46.89
C GLY A 35 43.28 34.25 45.60
N ARG A 36 43.15 35.58 45.72
CA ARG A 36 43.42 36.56 44.65
C ARG A 36 44.90 36.54 44.25
N THR A 37 45.20 36.50 42.95
CA THR A 37 46.19 37.38 42.29
C THR A 37 46.10 37.23 40.77
N GLY A 38 46.11 38.37 40.06
CA GLY A 38 46.10 38.43 38.60
C GLY A 38 47.45 38.12 37.97
N GLY A 39 47.41 37.82 36.67
CA GLY A 39 48.57 37.62 35.82
C GLY A 39 48.12 37.30 34.39
N GLU A 40 48.23 38.28 33.50
CA GLU A 40 48.09 38.13 32.06
C GLU A 40 49.13 37.14 31.51
N ASN A 41 48.70 36.19 30.66
CA ASN A 41 49.31 35.91 29.35
C ASN A 41 48.76 34.61 28.74
N ASP A 42 48.24 34.76 27.51
CA ASP A 42 48.37 33.85 26.38
C ASP A 42 48.52 32.35 26.65
N THR A 43 47.43 31.61 26.42
CA THR A 43 47.52 30.36 25.66
C THR A 43 46.28 30.21 24.76
N LYS A 44 46.54 30.28 23.46
CA LYS A 44 45.66 29.93 22.36
C LYS A 44 44.89 28.64 22.69
N SER A 45 43.58 28.74 22.88
CA SER A 45 42.68 27.59 22.73
C SER A 45 42.09 27.65 21.32
N ASP A 46 42.54 26.72 20.49
CA ASP A 46 41.86 26.28 19.27
C ASP A 46 40.41 25.92 19.58
N ASP A 47 39.51 26.90 19.58
CA ASP A 47 38.09 26.65 19.37
C ASP A 47 37.80 26.96 17.90
N GLN A 48 38.32 26.05 17.06
CA GLN A 48 37.77 25.84 15.74
C GLN A 48 36.26 25.71 15.94
N THR A 49 35.52 26.68 15.43
CA THR A 49 34.08 26.69 15.30
C THR A 49 33.63 25.34 14.76
N VAL A 50 33.30 24.40 15.65
CA VAL A 50 32.56 23.20 15.30
C VAL A 50 31.24 23.76 14.82
N GLY A 51 31.05 23.74 13.50
CA GLY A 51 29.84 24.21 12.86
C GLY A 51 28.68 23.36 13.35
N TRP A 52 28.07 23.76 14.46
CA TRP A 52 26.81 23.22 14.92
C TRP A 52 25.82 23.45 13.78
N THR A 53 25.43 22.37 13.15
CA THR A 53 24.40 22.38 12.13
C THR A 53 23.13 22.93 12.79
N GLN A 54 22.62 24.06 12.31
CA GLN A 54 21.46 24.74 12.89
C GLN A 54 20.17 23.97 12.55
N TRP A 55 20.01 22.75 13.07
CA TRP A 55 18.80 21.92 12.89
C TRP A 55 17.52 22.59 13.39
N SER A 56 17.65 23.56 14.31
CA SER A 56 16.56 24.42 14.78
C SER A 56 16.02 25.36 13.71
N ASN A 57 16.85 25.71 12.72
CA ASN A 57 16.56 26.72 11.69
C ASN A 57 16.27 26.08 10.33
N LEU A 58 15.89 24.80 10.31
CA LEU A 58 15.50 24.14 9.07
C LEU A 58 14.27 24.81 8.45
N PRO A 59 14.24 24.99 7.11
CA PRO A 59 13.06 25.48 6.41
C PRO A 59 11.82 24.60 6.61
N ASP A 60 10.65 25.22 6.65
CA ASP A 60 9.34 24.57 6.82
C ASP A 60 9.15 23.37 5.88
N HIS A 61 9.54 23.47 4.60
CA HIS A 61 9.38 22.37 3.63
C HIS A 61 10.22 21.12 3.95
N ILE A 62 11.38 21.29 4.61
CA ILE A 62 12.21 20.17 5.07
C ILE A 62 11.58 19.56 6.32
N LEU A 63 11.14 20.41 7.26
CA LEU A 63 10.47 19.94 8.47
C LEU A 63 9.16 19.20 8.14
N GLU A 64 8.36 19.68 7.19
CA GLU A 64 7.16 18.97 6.71
C GLU A 64 7.51 17.57 6.20
N ARG A 65 8.61 17.43 5.46
CA ARG A 65 9.07 16.14 4.95
C ARG A 65 9.53 15.22 6.07
N ILE A 66 10.30 15.74 7.03
CA ILE A 66 10.71 14.97 8.22
C ILE A 66 9.49 14.48 8.99
N PHE A 67 8.57 15.39 9.33
CA PHE A 67 7.35 15.07 10.07
C PHE A 67 6.41 14.11 9.32
N SER A 68 6.44 14.10 7.98
CA SER A 68 5.64 13.17 7.17
C SER A 68 6.04 11.70 7.36
N HIS A 69 7.28 11.43 7.82
CA HIS A 69 7.77 10.09 8.13
C HIS A 69 7.51 9.67 9.58
N LEU A 70 7.06 10.59 10.44
CA LEU A 70 6.85 10.34 11.86
C LEU A 70 5.39 9.96 12.16
N ASN A 71 5.18 9.09 13.15
CA ASN A 71 3.87 8.82 13.73
C ASN A 71 3.40 9.97 14.65
N ILE A 72 2.15 9.93 15.09
CA ILE A 72 1.54 11.03 15.88
C ILE A 72 2.31 11.30 17.18
N LYS A 73 2.79 10.25 17.87
CA LYS A 73 3.55 10.40 19.12
C LYS A 73 4.93 11.01 18.86
N GLU A 74 5.60 10.55 17.81
CA GLU A 74 6.90 11.07 17.39
C GLU A 74 6.81 12.53 16.96
N ARG A 75 5.76 12.92 16.22
CA ARG A 75 5.52 14.33 15.87
C ARG A 75 5.37 15.21 17.11
N TYR A 76 4.67 14.71 18.12
CA TYR A 76 4.51 15.43 19.39
C TYR A 76 5.86 15.59 20.10
N TYR A 77 6.64 14.53 20.27
CA TYR A 77 7.95 14.67 20.92
C TYR A 77 8.94 15.51 20.11
N ALA A 78 8.90 15.40 18.78
CA ALA A 78 9.69 16.23 17.87
C ALA A 78 9.34 17.71 18.03
N SER A 79 8.06 18.05 18.24
CA SER A 79 7.62 19.44 18.40
C SER A 79 8.10 20.09 19.71
N LEU A 80 8.47 19.29 20.72
CA LEU A 80 9.01 19.78 21.99
C LEU A 80 10.51 20.16 21.93
N THR A 81 11.20 19.87 20.81
CA THR A 81 12.65 20.08 20.71
C THR A 81 13.06 21.54 20.65
N CYS A 82 12.36 22.37 19.87
CA CYS A 82 12.60 23.80 19.76
C CYS A 82 11.40 24.51 19.11
N TYR A 83 11.37 25.85 19.16
CA TYR A 83 10.26 26.65 18.62
C TYR A 83 10.01 26.43 17.12
N GLY A 84 11.07 26.27 16.32
CA GLY A 84 10.94 26.00 14.87
C GLY A 84 10.19 24.69 14.60
N TRP A 85 10.51 23.64 15.35
CA TRP A 85 9.87 22.33 15.25
C TRP A 85 8.46 22.33 15.87
N PHE A 86 8.23 23.12 16.92
CA PHE A 86 6.90 23.36 17.47
C PHE A 86 5.98 24.00 16.43
N ARG A 87 6.43 25.04 15.73
CA ARG A 87 5.67 25.64 14.63
C ARG A 87 5.44 24.64 13.49
N ALA A 88 6.46 23.84 13.15
CA ALA A 88 6.36 22.84 12.10
C ALA A 88 5.27 21.80 12.37
N PHE A 89 5.01 21.48 13.64
CA PHE A 89 3.91 20.60 14.04
C PHE A 89 2.58 21.07 13.46
N TYR A 90 2.29 22.36 13.35
CA TYR A 90 1.00 22.86 12.86
C TYR A 90 0.96 23.08 11.34
N LEU A 91 1.99 22.63 10.60
CA LEU A 91 2.03 22.82 9.16
C LEU A 91 1.02 21.90 8.44
N PRO A 92 0.36 22.37 7.36
CA PRO A 92 -0.73 21.63 6.72
C PRO A 92 -0.35 20.26 6.16
N ARG A 93 0.87 20.08 5.63
CA ARG A 93 1.28 18.80 5.05
C ARG A 93 1.58 17.74 6.10
N VAL A 94 1.91 18.14 7.33
CA VAL A 94 2.16 17.20 8.44
C VAL A 94 0.90 16.39 8.74
N TRP A 95 -0.27 17.05 8.75
CA TRP A 95 -1.54 16.43 9.10
C TRP A 95 -2.43 16.06 7.92
N SER A 96 -1.90 16.11 6.69
CA SER A 96 -2.72 15.85 5.51
C SER A 96 -3.33 14.45 5.53
N ASN A 97 -2.59 13.46 6.02
CA ASN A 97 -3.08 12.09 6.23
C ASN A 97 -3.07 11.77 7.72
N PHE A 98 -4.23 11.37 8.24
CA PHE A 98 -4.42 11.02 9.64
C PHE A 98 -4.69 9.52 9.75
N LEU A 99 -3.74 8.79 10.35
CA LEU A 99 -3.82 7.36 10.59
C LEU A 99 -4.45 7.10 11.96
N VAL A 100 -5.50 6.28 11.99
CA VAL A 100 -6.24 5.86 13.17
C VAL A 100 -6.05 4.36 13.39
N GLU A 101 -5.10 4.04 14.26
CA GLU A 101 -4.87 2.71 14.82
C GLU A 101 -5.45 2.61 16.24
N ASP A 102 -5.54 1.40 16.79
CA ASP A 102 -6.08 1.14 18.14
C ASP A 102 -5.51 2.03 19.25
N ALA A 103 -4.19 2.25 19.24
CA ALA A 103 -3.49 3.04 20.26
C ALA A 103 -3.47 4.55 19.97
N THR A 104 -4.08 4.98 18.87
CA THR A 104 -4.07 6.38 18.44
C THR A 104 -4.89 7.21 19.41
N LEU A 105 -4.24 8.18 20.08
CA LEU A 105 -4.86 9.05 21.09
C LEU A 105 -5.56 8.25 22.21
N ALA A 106 -5.06 7.04 22.50
CA ALA A 106 -5.59 6.16 23.52
C ALA A 106 -4.78 6.26 24.83
N ARG A 107 -5.42 5.80 25.92
CA ARG A 107 -4.79 5.52 27.22
C ARG A 107 -4.94 4.02 27.53
N MET A 108 -3.97 3.45 28.24
CA MET A 108 -4.07 2.05 28.66
C MET A 108 -5.06 1.92 29.82
N ARG A 109 -6.04 1.03 29.68
CA ARG A 109 -6.99 0.69 30.74
C ARG A 109 -6.99 -0.82 30.94
N TYR A 110 -6.96 -1.26 32.19
CA TYR A 110 -7.03 -2.67 32.52
C TYR A 110 -8.48 -3.16 32.47
N ASN A 111 -8.72 -4.24 31.73
CA ASN A 111 -9.98 -4.98 31.63
C ASN A 111 -9.77 -6.38 32.23
N TYR A 112 -10.62 -6.78 33.17
CA TYR A 112 -10.51 -8.08 33.86
C TYR A 112 -10.50 -9.30 32.92
N TYR A 113 -11.15 -9.21 31.76
CA TYR A 113 -11.25 -10.32 30.80
C TYR A 113 -10.22 -10.30 29.68
N SER A 114 -9.63 -9.14 29.40
CA SER A 114 -8.80 -8.93 28.20
C SER A 114 -7.46 -8.24 28.50
N GLY A 115 -7.14 -8.06 29.78
CA GLY A 115 -5.91 -7.42 30.22
C GLY A 115 -5.85 -5.94 29.91
N TRP A 116 -4.63 -5.42 29.71
CA TRP A 116 -4.40 -4.03 29.35
C TRP A 116 -4.80 -3.77 27.89
N GLN A 117 -5.75 -2.86 27.69
CA GLN A 117 -6.23 -2.49 26.36
C GLN A 117 -6.13 -0.98 26.14
N PRO A 118 -5.76 -0.53 24.94
CA PRO A 118 -5.85 0.89 24.59
C PRO A 118 -7.31 1.30 24.48
N VAL A 119 -7.73 2.30 25.26
CA VAL A 119 -9.05 2.92 25.19
C VAL A 119 -8.88 4.37 24.75
N LEU A 120 -9.63 4.77 23.73
CA LEU A 120 -9.59 6.13 23.19
C LEU A 120 -9.82 7.17 24.30
N ASP A 121 -8.91 8.13 24.40
CA ASP A 121 -9.05 9.27 25.29
C ASP A 121 -9.79 10.39 24.57
N HIS A 122 -11.06 10.59 24.95
CA HIS A 122 -11.94 11.55 24.32
C HIS A 122 -11.42 12.98 24.45
N SER A 123 -10.75 13.30 25.57
CA SER A 123 -10.20 14.64 25.81
C SER A 123 -9.02 14.94 24.87
N ARG A 124 -8.15 13.94 24.66
CA ARG A 124 -7.02 14.04 23.72
C ARG A 124 -7.52 14.12 22.29
N LEU A 125 -8.51 13.31 21.94
CA LEU A 125 -9.10 13.34 20.60
C LEU A 125 -9.76 14.68 20.30
N GLN A 126 -10.58 15.19 21.20
CA GLN A 126 -11.21 16.50 21.05
C GLN A 126 -10.15 17.60 20.88
N SER A 127 -9.16 17.65 21.77
CA SER A 127 -8.08 18.66 21.69
C SER A 127 -7.30 18.57 20.38
N CYS A 128 -7.05 17.35 19.89
CA CYS A 128 -6.42 17.10 18.61
C CYS A 128 -7.27 17.64 17.45
N LEU A 129 -8.53 17.24 17.35
CA LEU A 129 -9.42 17.67 16.27
C LEU A 129 -9.63 19.19 16.26
N LEU A 130 -9.72 19.83 17.43
CA LEU A 130 -9.77 21.29 17.53
C LEU A 130 -8.50 21.96 16.97
N SER A 131 -7.34 21.36 17.20
CA SER A 131 -6.06 21.92 16.78
C SER A 131 -5.76 21.71 15.29
N ILE A 132 -5.97 20.49 14.78
CA ILE A 132 -5.50 20.08 13.44
C ILE A 132 -6.61 19.52 12.55
N GLY A 133 -7.84 19.40 13.02
CA GLY A 133 -8.96 18.78 12.29
C GLY A 133 -9.31 19.47 10.96
N HIS A 134 -9.01 20.76 10.82
CA HIS A 134 -9.19 21.52 9.58
C HIS A 134 -8.05 21.33 8.56
N LEU A 135 -6.95 20.69 8.97
CA LEU A 135 -5.80 20.36 8.13
C LEU A 135 -5.91 18.96 7.51
N ILE A 136 -6.74 18.09 8.09
CA ILE A 136 -6.91 16.70 7.66
C ILE A 136 -7.51 16.65 6.25
N ARG A 137 -6.84 15.91 5.36
CA ARG A 137 -7.30 15.65 3.98
C ARG A 137 -7.56 14.17 3.70
N GLY A 138 -6.95 13.28 4.47
CA GLY A 138 -7.11 11.83 4.35
C GLY A 138 -7.30 11.21 5.73
N LEU A 139 -8.28 10.32 5.84
CA LEU A 139 -8.47 9.45 6.99
C LEU A 139 -8.10 8.01 6.60
N ASP A 140 -7.28 7.37 7.41
CA ASP A 140 -6.91 5.96 7.25
C ASP A 140 -7.21 5.21 8.56
N PHE A 141 -8.22 4.35 8.54
CA PHE A 141 -8.61 3.51 9.67
C PHE A 141 -8.00 2.13 9.51
N ARG A 142 -7.15 1.76 10.47
CA ARG A 142 -6.49 0.44 10.54
C ARG A 142 -6.66 -0.16 11.93
N PRO A 143 -7.79 -0.83 12.18
CA PRO A 143 -7.96 -1.66 13.36
C PRO A 143 -6.85 -2.69 13.53
N GLN A 144 -6.60 -3.13 14.75
CA GLN A 144 -5.73 -4.29 15.00
C GLN A 144 -6.40 -5.28 15.96
N VAL A 145 -7.03 -4.79 17.02
CA VAL A 145 -7.50 -5.56 18.18
C VAL A 145 -8.91 -5.11 18.62
N SER A 146 -9.28 -3.83 18.50
CA SER A 146 -10.58 -3.34 18.97
C SER A 146 -11.22 -2.28 18.09
N PHE A 147 -12.44 -2.54 17.63
CA PHE A 147 -13.24 -1.59 16.83
C PHE A 147 -13.80 -0.39 17.60
N ASN A 148 -13.85 -0.47 18.92
CA ASN A 148 -14.53 0.54 19.72
C ASN A 148 -13.86 1.92 19.58
N ASN A 149 -12.53 1.96 19.50
CA ASN A 149 -11.81 3.22 19.36
C ASN A 149 -12.11 3.90 18.00
N MET A 150 -12.22 3.13 16.91
CA MET A 150 -12.59 3.67 15.59
C MET A 150 -14.05 4.11 15.58
N PHE A 151 -14.95 3.31 16.15
CA PHE A 151 -16.36 3.69 16.26
C PHE A 151 -16.50 5.04 16.98
N GLN A 152 -15.82 5.22 18.12
CA GLN A 152 -15.84 6.47 18.87
C GLN A 152 -15.18 7.62 18.10
N PHE A 153 -14.05 7.36 17.42
CA PHE A 153 -13.40 8.36 16.57
C PHE A 153 -14.31 8.83 15.42
N MET A 154 -14.85 7.88 14.64
CA MET A 154 -15.78 8.14 13.53
C MET A 154 -17.00 8.92 14.01
N SER A 155 -17.54 8.55 15.17
CA SER A 155 -18.70 9.24 15.76
C SER A 155 -18.40 10.69 16.12
N LEU A 156 -17.23 10.97 16.72
CA LEU A 156 -16.87 12.33 17.12
C LEU A 156 -16.55 13.23 15.92
N ILE A 157 -15.79 12.73 14.94
CA ILE A 157 -15.46 13.53 13.75
C ILE A 157 -16.70 13.79 12.89
N SER A 158 -17.60 12.80 12.75
CA SER A 158 -18.89 13.00 12.06
C SER A 158 -19.74 14.06 12.76
N TRP A 159 -19.83 13.98 14.10
CA TRP A 159 -20.53 15.00 14.88
C TRP A 159 -19.94 16.40 14.67
N ALA A 160 -18.61 16.53 14.66
CA ALA A 160 -17.93 17.81 14.43
C ALA A 160 -18.23 18.37 13.03
N MET A 161 -18.25 17.52 12.00
CA MET A 161 -18.61 17.91 10.64
C MET A 161 -20.08 18.34 10.52
N GLU A 162 -20.99 17.65 11.20
CA GLU A 162 -22.40 18.05 11.26
C GLU A 162 -22.60 19.41 11.92
N GLN A 163 -21.85 19.73 12.99
CA GLN A 163 -21.90 21.06 13.59
C GLN A 163 -21.45 22.15 12.60
N ASN A 164 -20.46 21.84 11.75
CA ASN A 164 -20.03 22.75 10.68
C ASN A 164 -21.11 23.02 9.62
N ALA A 165 -22.04 22.08 9.41
CA ALA A 165 -23.12 22.20 8.44
C ALA A 165 -24.39 22.89 8.98
N ARG A 166 -24.50 23.12 10.30
CA ARG A 166 -25.72 23.68 10.91
C ARG A 166 -25.90 25.17 10.63
N ALA A 167 -27.14 25.56 10.31
CA ALA A 167 -27.54 26.94 10.04
C ALA A 167 -27.37 27.89 11.26
N SER A 168 -27.42 27.35 12.49
CA SER A 168 -27.19 28.08 13.74
C SER A 168 -25.73 28.50 13.96
N GLY A 169 -24.82 28.12 13.06
CA GLY A 169 -23.39 28.33 13.17
C GLY A 169 -22.69 27.23 13.98
N CYS A 170 -21.43 26.99 13.63
CA CYS A 170 -20.54 26.06 14.34
C CYS A 170 -19.87 26.79 15.52
N PRO A 171 -19.66 26.13 16.69
CA PRO A 171 -18.78 26.68 17.70
C PRO A 171 -17.42 27.05 17.09
N ARG A 172 -16.90 28.24 17.40
CA ARG A 172 -15.69 28.81 16.75
C ARG A 172 -14.51 27.85 16.70
N GLU A 173 -14.38 27.01 17.72
CA GLU A 173 -13.28 26.07 17.90
C GLU A 173 -13.31 24.92 16.88
N TRP A 174 -14.48 24.54 16.39
CA TRP A 174 -14.67 23.39 15.48
C TRP A 174 -14.75 23.80 13.99
N VAL A 175 -14.65 25.09 13.70
CA VAL A 175 -14.83 25.65 12.36
C VAL A 175 -13.86 24.97 11.37
N GLY A 176 -14.44 24.37 10.33
CA GLY A 176 -13.67 23.74 9.25
C GLY A 176 -13.10 22.36 9.58
N CYS A 177 -13.33 21.82 10.79
CA CYS A 177 -12.97 20.44 11.12
C CYS A 177 -13.60 19.46 10.13
N GLY A 178 -12.76 18.63 9.48
CA GLY A 178 -13.19 17.61 8.50
C GLY A 178 -13.61 18.15 7.13
N SER A 179 -13.70 19.47 6.94
CA SER A 179 -14.18 20.09 5.68
C SER A 179 -13.29 19.83 4.46
N ARG A 180 -12.02 19.42 4.67
CA ARG A 180 -11.04 19.20 3.61
C ARG A 180 -10.73 17.73 3.35
N ILE A 181 -11.46 16.82 3.98
CA ILE A 181 -11.25 15.39 3.82
C ILE A 181 -11.71 14.97 2.42
N ARG A 182 -10.76 14.45 1.64
CA ARG A 182 -10.91 14.01 0.24
C ARG A 182 -10.56 12.54 0.05
N SER A 183 -9.97 11.90 1.05
CA SER A 183 -9.65 10.48 1.02
C SER A 183 -10.14 9.80 2.30
N LEU A 184 -10.83 8.68 2.15
CA LEU A 184 -11.20 7.79 3.25
C LEU A 184 -10.72 6.39 2.91
N ASN A 185 -9.85 5.85 3.75
CA ASN A 185 -9.42 4.46 3.70
C ASN A 185 -9.90 3.78 4.98
N TYR A 186 -10.69 2.73 4.81
CA TYR A 186 -11.12 1.86 5.88
C TYR A 186 -10.70 0.45 5.51
N LEU A 187 -9.63 0.00 6.15
CA LEU A 187 -9.25 -1.40 6.11
C LEU A 187 -9.98 -2.08 7.26
N PHE A 188 -10.63 -3.21 6.98
CA PHE A 188 -11.16 -4.07 8.03
C PHE A 188 -10.25 -5.27 8.25
N PRO A 189 -9.30 -5.18 9.17
CA PRO A 189 -8.60 -6.34 9.68
C PRO A 189 -9.31 -6.78 10.97
N CYS A 190 -9.95 -7.93 10.94
CA CYS A 190 -10.02 -8.73 12.15
C CYS A 190 -9.52 -10.12 11.83
N ASN A 191 -8.19 -10.25 11.78
CA ASN A 191 -7.62 -11.51 12.21
C ASN A 191 -7.70 -11.54 13.74
N MET A 192 -8.91 -11.68 14.29
CA MET A 192 -9.15 -11.91 15.72
C MET A 192 -8.62 -13.28 16.16
N ALA A 193 -8.18 -14.10 15.20
CA ALA A 193 -7.38 -15.27 15.49
C ALA A 193 -5.99 -14.81 15.97
N LEU A 194 -5.70 -15.08 17.24
CA LEU A 194 -4.35 -15.14 17.82
C LEU A 194 -3.44 -16.18 17.12
N SER A 195 -3.90 -16.80 16.03
CA SER A 195 -3.21 -17.86 15.32
C SER A 195 -3.04 -17.50 13.85
N GLU A 196 -1.89 -17.84 13.30
CA GLU A 196 -1.59 -17.74 11.86
C GLU A 196 -2.34 -18.79 11.02
N ASP A 197 -3.21 -19.58 11.63
CA ASP A 197 -3.88 -20.71 11.00
C ASP A 197 -5.11 -20.24 10.19
N PRO A 198 -5.10 -20.35 8.84
CA PRO A 198 -6.16 -19.84 7.95
C PRO A 198 -7.54 -20.45 8.22
N GLU A 199 -7.59 -21.68 8.74
CA GLU A 199 -8.84 -22.39 9.06
C GLU A 199 -9.47 -21.92 10.38
N SER A 200 -8.70 -21.23 11.23
CA SER A 200 -9.17 -20.72 12.53
C SER A 200 -9.70 -19.29 12.49
N ILE A 201 -9.63 -18.62 11.32
CA ILE A 201 -10.08 -17.24 11.15
C ILE A 201 -11.61 -17.21 11.25
N LYS A 202 -12.13 -16.90 12.44
CA LYS A 202 -13.52 -16.48 12.61
C LYS A 202 -13.67 -15.11 11.97
N LEU A 203 -14.16 -15.09 10.73
CA LEU A 203 -14.55 -13.88 10.01
C LEU A 203 -15.79 -13.30 10.70
N PHE A 204 -15.64 -12.15 11.34
CA PHE A 204 -16.77 -11.37 11.84
C PHE A 204 -17.07 -10.25 10.83
N GLY A 205 -18.31 -10.12 10.38
CA GLY A 205 -18.71 -9.01 9.50
C GLY A 205 -18.68 -7.65 10.21
N THR A 206 -18.56 -6.56 9.45
CA THR A 206 -18.56 -5.16 9.93
C THR A 206 -19.93 -4.58 10.31
N GLY A 207 -20.99 -5.39 10.32
CA GLY A 207 -22.37 -4.93 10.43
C GLY A 207 -22.73 -4.16 11.71
N GLY A 208 -23.99 -3.74 11.80
CA GLY A 208 -24.54 -3.09 12.99
C GLY A 208 -24.03 -1.66 13.23
N GLN A 209 -23.70 -1.32 14.49
CA GLN A 209 -23.37 0.05 14.89
C GLN A 209 -22.09 0.60 14.24
N LEU A 210 -21.11 -0.27 13.96
CA LEU A 210 -19.86 0.13 13.32
C LEU A 210 -20.11 0.55 11.87
N LEU A 211 -20.83 -0.27 11.11
CA LEU A 211 -21.28 0.08 9.76
C LEU A 211 -22.13 1.35 9.75
N ALA A 212 -23.04 1.50 10.70
CA ALA A 212 -23.86 2.71 10.82
C ALA A 212 -23.00 3.97 11.06
N ALA A 213 -21.97 3.89 11.90
CA ALA A 213 -21.03 4.99 12.12
C ALA A 213 -20.18 5.29 10.88
N LEU A 214 -19.75 4.25 10.14
CA LEU A 214 -19.02 4.41 8.88
C LEU A 214 -19.88 5.09 7.82
N LYS A 215 -21.14 4.65 7.63
CA LYS A 215 -22.10 5.28 6.73
C LYS A 215 -22.36 6.74 7.08
N ARG A 216 -22.56 7.03 8.37
CA ARG A 216 -22.72 8.41 8.87
C ARG A 216 -21.50 9.27 8.56
N LEU A 217 -20.29 8.74 8.75
CA LEU A 217 -19.06 9.43 8.37
C LEU A 217 -19.01 9.70 6.87
N MET A 218 -19.24 8.67 6.05
CA MET A 218 -19.24 8.78 4.60
C MET A 218 -20.24 9.82 4.09
N PHE A 219 -21.44 9.90 4.68
CA PHE A 219 -22.44 10.93 4.36
C PHE A 219 -21.93 12.36 4.61
N CYS A 220 -21.12 12.56 5.65
CA CYS A 220 -20.57 13.89 5.96
C CYS A 220 -19.47 14.33 4.98
N LEU A 221 -18.82 13.38 4.29
CA LEU A 221 -17.65 13.63 3.43
C LEU A 221 -18.06 14.07 2.02
N THR A 222 -18.52 15.31 1.85
CA THR A 222 -19.05 15.81 0.57
C THR A 222 -18.01 16.10 -0.53
N GLU A 223 -16.73 16.26 -0.18
CA GLU A 223 -15.63 16.46 -1.14
C GLU A 223 -14.81 15.17 -1.40
N LEU A 224 -15.38 13.99 -1.15
CA LEU A 224 -14.63 12.74 -1.23
C LEU A 224 -14.20 12.41 -2.67
N GLN A 225 -12.89 12.34 -2.90
CA GLN A 225 -12.27 12.01 -4.20
C GLN A 225 -11.78 10.57 -4.27
N SER A 226 -11.39 10.00 -3.12
CA SER A 226 -10.90 8.63 -3.00
C SER A 226 -11.58 7.91 -1.84
N LEU A 227 -12.22 6.78 -2.12
CA LEU A 227 -12.82 5.91 -1.12
C LEU A 227 -12.22 4.51 -1.24
N SER A 228 -11.72 3.96 -0.14
CA SER A 228 -11.24 2.58 -0.04
C SER A 228 -11.89 1.89 1.13
N LEU A 229 -12.68 0.86 0.86
CA LEU A 229 -13.33 -0.03 1.83
C LEU A 229 -12.85 -1.45 1.53
N VAL A 230 -12.12 -2.04 2.47
CA VAL A 230 -11.45 -3.33 2.27
C VAL A 230 -11.86 -4.30 3.37
N ASP A 231 -12.24 -5.51 2.97
CA ASP A 231 -12.56 -6.67 3.80
C ASP A 231 -13.75 -6.47 4.75
N LEU A 232 -14.78 -5.71 4.36
CA LEU A 232 -15.96 -5.45 5.19
C LEU A 232 -16.79 -6.72 5.51
N LEU A 233 -16.84 -7.68 4.57
CA LEU A 233 -17.52 -8.98 4.70
C LEU A 233 -18.97 -8.88 5.19
N LEU A 234 -19.73 -7.98 4.59
CA LEU A 234 -21.14 -7.70 4.86
C LEU A 234 -22.05 -8.80 4.32
N GLU A 235 -23.28 -8.84 4.86
CA GLU A 235 -24.38 -9.55 4.25
C GLU A 235 -24.89 -8.84 3.00
N ARG A 236 -25.55 -9.56 2.08
CA ARG A 236 -26.01 -9.01 0.80
C ARG A 236 -26.89 -7.77 0.95
N TYR A 237 -27.80 -7.78 1.94
CA TYR A 237 -28.70 -6.66 2.18
C TYR A 237 -27.93 -5.39 2.58
N GLU A 238 -27.00 -5.50 3.53
CA GLU A 238 -26.19 -4.37 3.96
C GLU A 238 -25.26 -3.85 2.86
N ALA A 239 -24.66 -4.77 2.09
CA ALA A 239 -23.74 -4.46 1.00
C ALA A 239 -24.43 -3.68 -0.13
N ASN A 240 -25.65 -4.06 -0.50
CA ASN A 240 -26.44 -3.37 -1.53
C ASN A 240 -26.81 -1.94 -1.15
N HIS A 241 -26.77 -1.60 0.14
CA HIS A 241 -27.05 -0.24 0.63
C HIS A 241 -25.78 0.48 1.09
N LEU A 242 -24.58 -0.08 0.89
CA LEU A 242 -23.34 0.44 1.48
C LEU A 242 -23.00 1.85 0.97
N LEU A 243 -23.27 2.12 -0.30
CA LEU A 243 -22.83 3.33 -1.00
C LEU A 243 -23.96 4.32 -1.29
N ASP A 244 -25.17 4.12 -0.74
CA ASP A 244 -26.32 5.00 -0.95
C ASP A 244 -25.97 6.46 -0.56
N GLU A 245 -25.42 6.65 0.63
CA GLU A 245 -25.05 7.97 1.16
C GLU A 245 -23.88 8.62 0.40
N VAL A 246 -22.94 7.81 -0.10
CA VAL A 246 -21.79 8.27 -0.91
C VAL A 246 -22.26 8.69 -2.29
N LEU A 247 -23.22 7.98 -2.87
CA LEU A 247 -23.77 8.31 -4.18
C LEU A 247 -24.52 9.65 -4.13
N GLU A 248 -25.32 9.87 -3.09
CA GLU A 248 -26.05 11.12 -2.90
C GLU A 248 -25.11 12.34 -2.79
N SER A 249 -24.01 12.19 -2.04
CA SER A 249 -23.09 13.29 -1.75
C SER A 249 -21.97 13.47 -2.79
N CYS A 250 -21.46 12.39 -3.37
CA CYS A 250 -20.18 12.37 -4.10
C CYS A 250 -20.25 11.83 -5.53
N CYS A 251 -21.45 11.62 -6.11
CA CYS A 251 -21.61 11.04 -7.46
C CYS A 251 -20.76 11.72 -8.55
N LEU A 252 -20.57 13.04 -8.46
CA LEU A 252 -19.80 13.84 -9.42
C LEU A 252 -18.34 14.10 -8.99
N VAL A 253 -17.97 13.78 -7.76
CA VAL A 253 -16.68 14.17 -7.17
C VAL A 253 -15.72 12.98 -7.08
N LEU A 254 -16.25 11.79 -6.81
CA LEU A 254 -15.45 10.59 -6.60
C LEU A 254 -14.68 10.19 -7.86
N ARG A 255 -13.37 9.99 -7.73
CA ARG A 255 -12.46 9.63 -8.84
C ARG A 255 -11.83 8.26 -8.67
N ARG A 256 -11.65 7.82 -7.43
CA ARG A 256 -11.07 6.53 -7.08
C ARG A 256 -11.97 5.81 -6.09
N LEU A 257 -12.31 4.57 -6.41
CA LEU A 257 -13.11 3.70 -5.57
C LEU A 257 -12.41 2.34 -5.45
N CYS A 258 -12.20 1.88 -4.23
CA CYS A 258 -11.63 0.59 -3.91
C CYS A 258 -12.60 -0.15 -2.98
N LEU A 259 -13.20 -1.24 -3.46
CA LEU A 259 -14.17 -2.07 -2.76
C LEU A 259 -13.71 -3.53 -2.80
N VAL A 260 -12.90 -3.92 -1.82
CA VAL A 260 -12.29 -5.26 -1.79
C VAL A 260 -13.03 -6.08 -0.75
N ASN A 261 -13.53 -7.26 -1.13
CA ASN A 261 -14.31 -8.17 -0.30
C ASN A 261 -15.38 -7.47 0.56
N VAL A 262 -16.24 -6.71 -0.11
CA VAL A 262 -17.43 -6.15 0.55
C VAL A 262 -18.34 -7.27 1.04
N THR A 263 -18.39 -8.40 0.30
CA THR A 263 -19.12 -9.61 0.68
C THR A 263 -18.25 -10.86 0.53
N SER A 264 -18.60 -11.91 1.29
CA SER A 264 -17.97 -13.24 1.20
C SER A 264 -18.59 -14.15 0.12
N CYS A 265 -19.63 -13.69 -0.57
CA CYS A 265 -20.30 -14.42 -1.64
C CYS A 265 -20.61 -13.49 -2.82
N HIS A 266 -21.01 -14.07 -3.96
CA HIS A 266 -21.41 -13.31 -5.14
C HIS A 266 -22.51 -12.30 -4.82
N CYS A 267 -22.20 -11.01 -4.89
CA CYS A 267 -23.08 -9.89 -4.60
C CYS A 267 -22.63 -8.66 -5.41
N PRO A 268 -23.16 -8.45 -6.63
CA PRO A 268 -22.79 -7.34 -7.50
C PRO A 268 -23.16 -6.01 -6.88
N ILE A 269 -22.24 -5.04 -6.91
CA ILE A 269 -22.46 -3.71 -6.32
C ILE A 269 -22.72 -2.70 -7.45
N MET A 270 -23.99 -2.46 -7.75
CA MET A 270 -24.43 -1.63 -8.88
C MET A 270 -24.01 -0.15 -8.77
N HIS A 271 -23.88 0.39 -7.55
CA HIS A 271 -23.49 1.78 -7.28
C HIS A 271 -22.19 2.19 -7.97
N ILE A 272 -21.28 1.24 -8.15
CA ILE A 272 -19.98 1.47 -8.78
C ILE A 272 -20.13 2.10 -10.19
N GLY A 273 -21.17 1.68 -10.94
CA GLY A 273 -21.44 2.19 -12.28
C GLY A 273 -22.06 3.59 -12.32
N LEU A 274 -22.50 4.14 -11.18
CA LEU A 274 -23.24 5.40 -11.11
C LEU A 274 -22.35 6.62 -10.82
N PHE A 275 -21.06 6.41 -10.49
CA PHE A 275 -20.11 7.49 -10.25
C PHE A 275 -19.56 8.05 -11.58
N LEU A 276 -20.10 9.20 -12.02
CA LEU A 276 -19.88 9.74 -13.38
C LEU A 276 -18.44 10.19 -13.69
N ASN A 277 -17.63 10.44 -12.67
CA ASN A 277 -16.24 10.88 -12.81
C ASN A 277 -15.23 9.87 -12.25
N LEU A 278 -15.68 8.64 -11.97
CA LEU A 278 -14.81 7.56 -11.54
C LEU A 278 -13.81 7.21 -12.64
N GLN A 279 -12.53 7.18 -12.30
CA GLN A 279 -11.43 6.88 -13.23
C GLN A 279 -10.74 5.57 -12.87
N VAL A 280 -10.59 5.31 -11.57
CA VAL A 280 -9.92 4.11 -11.06
C VAL A 280 -10.86 3.36 -10.13
N LEU A 281 -11.08 2.10 -10.47
CA LEU A 281 -11.92 1.18 -9.74
C LEU A 281 -11.09 -0.05 -9.37
N VAL A 282 -11.04 -0.36 -8.08
CA VAL A 282 -10.50 -1.62 -7.55
C VAL A 282 -11.65 -2.36 -6.91
N VAL A 283 -11.93 -3.59 -7.31
CA VAL A 283 -13.07 -4.35 -6.79
C VAL A 283 -12.76 -5.85 -6.78
N SER A 284 -13.34 -6.59 -5.84
CA SER A 284 -13.19 -8.05 -5.84
C SER A 284 -14.12 -8.72 -6.85
N PRO A 285 -13.71 -9.83 -7.51
CA PRO A 285 -14.47 -10.43 -8.60
C PRO A 285 -15.90 -10.84 -8.24
N GLN A 286 -16.15 -11.30 -7.02
CA GLN A 286 -17.49 -11.68 -6.55
C GLN A 286 -18.46 -10.49 -6.40
N ASN A 287 -17.95 -9.26 -6.48
CA ASN A 287 -18.75 -8.03 -6.37
C ASN A 287 -19.04 -7.38 -7.73
N VAL A 288 -18.76 -8.07 -8.83
CA VAL A 288 -18.99 -7.61 -10.21
C VAL A 288 -19.69 -8.71 -11.01
N ASP A 289 -20.67 -8.34 -11.83
CA ASP A 289 -21.33 -9.20 -12.80
C ASP A 289 -21.52 -8.48 -14.15
N ASP A 290 -22.24 -9.13 -15.06
CA ASP A 290 -22.52 -8.63 -16.40
C ASP A 290 -23.30 -7.30 -16.40
N ASP A 291 -24.19 -7.09 -15.42
CA ASP A 291 -24.97 -5.85 -15.30
C ASP A 291 -24.07 -4.69 -14.84
N VAL A 292 -23.19 -4.93 -13.86
CA VAL A 292 -22.16 -3.97 -13.45
C VAL A 292 -21.24 -3.64 -14.63
N LEU A 293 -20.80 -4.63 -15.40
CA LEU A 293 -19.98 -4.38 -16.59
C LEU A 293 -20.69 -3.53 -17.64
N THR A 294 -21.99 -3.75 -17.83
CA THR A 294 -22.79 -2.93 -18.75
C THR A 294 -22.83 -1.47 -18.30
N LEU A 295 -22.95 -1.20 -17.00
CA LEU A 295 -22.84 0.17 -16.48
C LEU A 295 -21.43 0.75 -16.65
N LEU A 296 -20.39 -0.06 -16.46
CA LEU A 296 -19.01 0.38 -16.65
C LEU A 296 -18.66 0.69 -18.12
N ALA A 297 -19.37 0.06 -19.06
CA ALA A 297 -19.23 0.33 -20.49
C ALA A 297 -19.59 1.79 -20.86
N ASP A 298 -20.53 2.41 -20.14
CA ASP A 298 -20.92 3.82 -20.32
C ASP A 298 -20.18 4.79 -19.37
N SER A 299 -19.27 4.27 -18.55
CA SER A 299 -18.56 5.05 -17.53
C SER A 299 -17.26 5.70 -18.05
N LYS A 300 -16.66 6.58 -17.23
CA LYS A 300 -15.33 7.16 -17.49
C LYS A 300 -14.18 6.36 -16.87
N VAL A 301 -14.44 5.16 -16.36
CA VAL A 301 -13.43 4.32 -15.74
C VAL A 301 -12.39 3.94 -16.78
N LYS A 302 -11.12 4.19 -16.45
CA LYS A 302 -9.96 3.86 -17.29
C LYS A 302 -9.23 2.64 -16.77
N HIS A 303 -9.24 2.44 -15.46
CA HIS A 303 -8.51 1.37 -14.79
C HIS A 303 -9.47 0.59 -13.90
N LEU A 304 -9.71 -0.66 -14.26
CA LEU A 304 -10.47 -1.63 -13.46
C LEU A 304 -9.50 -2.69 -12.95
N THR A 305 -9.28 -2.74 -11.64
CA THR A 305 -8.51 -3.79 -10.99
C THR A 305 -9.44 -4.80 -10.33
N LEU A 306 -9.40 -6.04 -10.80
CA LEU A 306 -10.03 -7.16 -10.13
C LEU A 306 -9.04 -7.75 -9.12
N LEU A 307 -9.26 -7.42 -7.84
CA LEU A 307 -8.35 -7.79 -6.75
C LEU A 307 -8.89 -9.00 -5.97
N GLN A 308 -8.11 -10.07 -5.96
CA GLN A 308 -8.35 -11.26 -5.13
C GLN A 308 -7.31 -11.28 -4.00
N ASN A 309 -7.72 -11.18 -2.76
CA ASN A 309 -6.82 -11.35 -1.62
C ASN A 309 -7.09 -12.68 -0.88
N ARG A 310 -6.42 -12.92 0.25
CA ARG A 310 -6.61 -14.12 1.09
C ARG A 310 -8.03 -14.36 1.62
N TYR A 311 -8.88 -13.33 1.67
CA TYR A 311 -10.28 -13.41 2.11
C TYR A 311 -11.27 -13.52 0.94
N THR A 312 -10.78 -13.38 -0.30
CA THR A 312 -11.61 -13.56 -1.48
C THR A 312 -11.96 -15.05 -1.64
N PRO A 313 -13.23 -15.39 -1.94
CA PRO A 313 -13.61 -16.77 -2.17
C PRO A 313 -12.74 -17.42 -3.27
N PRO A 314 -12.49 -18.73 -3.20
CA PRO A 314 -11.71 -19.43 -4.23
C PRO A 314 -12.29 -19.18 -5.63
N ALA A 315 -11.43 -19.12 -6.65
CA ALA A 315 -11.86 -18.86 -8.03
C ALA A 315 -12.94 -19.83 -8.53
N LEU A 316 -12.95 -21.08 -8.04
CA LEU A 316 -13.99 -22.07 -8.36
C LEU A 316 -15.39 -21.71 -7.82
N ALA A 317 -15.46 -20.88 -6.78
CA ALA A 317 -16.72 -20.43 -6.18
C ALA A 317 -17.25 -19.12 -6.82
N ILE A 318 -16.49 -18.52 -7.73
CA ILE A 318 -16.83 -17.25 -8.38
C ILE A 318 -16.91 -17.48 -9.88
N SER A 319 -18.08 -17.19 -10.45
CA SER A 319 -18.22 -17.19 -11.91
C SER A 319 -17.55 -15.96 -12.51
N PRO A 320 -16.72 -16.09 -13.56
CA PRO A 320 -16.23 -14.93 -14.30
C PRO A 320 -17.39 -14.23 -15.03
N CYS A 321 -17.23 -12.95 -15.34
CA CYS A 321 -18.22 -12.25 -16.16
C CYS A 321 -18.20 -12.79 -17.59
N SER A 322 -19.35 -12.72 -18.28
CA SER A 322 -19.47 -13.34 -19.59
C SER A 322 -18.67 -12.60 -20.66
N ALA A 323 -18.22 -13.34 -21.68
CA ALA A 323 -17.56 -12.76 -22.85
C ALA A 323 -18.45 -11.72 -23.55
N LYS A 324 -19.78 -11.91 -23.52
CA LYS A 324 -20.75 -10.97 -24.11
C LYS A 324 -20.68 -9.62 -23.41
N ALA A 325 -20.64 -9.59 -22.08
CA ALA A 325 -20.53 -8.35 -21.32
C ALA A 325 -19.19 -7.63 -21.59
N TRP A 326 -18.08 -8.37 -21.62
CA TRP A 326 -16.77 -7.80 -21.94
C TRP A 326 -16.67 -7.23 -23.37
N LEU A 327 -17.33 -7.87 -24.35
CA LEU A 327 -17.40 -7.35 -25.71
C LEU A 327 -18.15 -6.01 -25.79
N VAL A 328 -19.19 -5.82 -24.98
CA VAL A 328 -19.89 -4.53 -24.85
C VAL A 328 -18.96 -3.48 -24.28
N VAL A 329 -18.26 -3.79 -23.18
CA VAL A 329 -17.27 -2.87 -22.57
C VAL A 329 -16.19 -2.46 -23.58
N ARG A 330 -15.66 -3.41 -24.36
CA ARG A 330 -14.65 -3.11 -25.39
C ARG A 330 -15.15 -2.21 -26.51
N ARG A 331 -16.43 -2.31 -26.85
CA ARG A 331 -17.08 -1.48 -27.88
C ARG A 331 -17.31 -0.05 -27.37
N ASP A 332 -17.91 0.07 -26.18
CA ASP A 332 -18.44 1.34 -25.68
C ASP A 332 -17.41 2.12 -24.83
N ASN A 333 -16.50 1.41 -24.13
CA ASN A 333 -15.37 1.99 -23.41
C ASN A 333 -14.03 1.35 -23.84
N PRO A 334 -13.52 1.68 -25.05
CA PRO A 334 -12.27 1.12 -25.56
C PRO A 334 -11.03 1.60 -24.80
N ARG A 335 -11.16 2.56 -23.89
CA ARG A 335 -10.05 3.09 -23.07
C ARG A 335 -9.90 2.34 -21.74
N LEU A 336 -10.88 1.54 -21.34
CA LEU A 336 -10.84 0.78 -20.12
C LEU A 336 -9.80 -0.34 -20.20
N ARG A 337 -8.92 -0.38 -19.22
CA ARG A 337 -7.89 -1.40 -19.03
C ARG A 337 -8.23 -2.22 -17.80
N VAL A 338 -8.21 -3.53 -17.96
CA VAL A 338 -8.45 -4.48 -16.86
C VAL A 338 -7.12 -4.95 -16.28
N HIS A 339 -7.04 -5.01 -14.97
CA HIS A 339 -5.86 -5.40 -14.21
C HIS A 339 -6.26 -6.54 -13.28
N LEU A 340 -5.71 -7.74 -13.49
CA LEU A 340 -5.95 -8.89 -12.62
C LEU A 340 -4.84 -8.96 -11.58
N ARG A 341 -5.21 -8.98 -10.30
CA ARG A 341 -4.24 -9.00 -9.20
C ARG A 341 -4.65 -9.99 -8.12
N VAL A 342 -3.68 -10.80 -7.70
CA VAL A 342 -3.82 -11.74 -6.59
C VAL A 342 -2.85 -11.40 -5.47
N GLU A 343 -3.35 -11.30 -4.25
CA GLU A 343 -2.60 -11.04 -3.01
C GLU A 343 -2.89 -12.13 -1.97
N SER A 344 -2.08 -13.18 -1.94
CA SER A 344 -2.33 -14.31 -1.04
C SER A 344 -1.07 -14.85 -0.39
N THR A 345 -1.22 -15.38 0.82
CA THR A 345 -0.18 -16.17 1.51
C THR A 345 -0.19 -17.64 1.07
N THR A 346 -1.22 -18.06 0.34
CA THR A 346 -1.42 -19.43 -0.16
C THR A 346 -1.28 -19.49 -1.68
N ASN A 347 -1.39 -20.71 -2.24
CA ASN A 347 -1.53 -20.90 -3.68
C ASN A 347 -2.88 -20.33 -4.12
N ALA A 348 -2.83 -19.30 -4.95
CA ALA A 348 -4.01 -18.58 -5.41
C ALA A 348 -3.96 -18.43 -6.93
N VAL A 349 -5.09 -18.73 -7.56
CA VAL A 349 -5.23 -18.68 -9.02
C VAL A 349 -6.03 -17.43 -9.38
N ILE A 350 -5.52 -16.67 -10.35
CA ILE A 350 -6.24 -15.53 -10.93
C ILE A 350 -7.47 -16.07 -11.65
N LEU A 351 -8.64 -15.48 -11.37
CA LEU A 351 -9.86 -15.74 -12.13
C LEU A 351 -9.76 -15.05 -13.50
N LEU A 352 -9.55 -15.84 -14.56
CA LEU A 352 -9.50 -15.32 -15.92
C LEU A 352 -10.88 -14.82 -16.36
N GLN A 353 -10.89 -13.65 -16.98
CA GLN A 353 -12.04 -12.97 -17.56
C GLN A 353 -12.04 -13.12 -19.10
N PRO A 354 -12.97 -13.88 -19.70
CA PRO A 354 -12.96 -14.14 -21.14
C PRO A 354 -13.24 -12.86 -21.95
N GLU A 355 -12.50 -12.66 -23.05
CA GLU A 355 -12.61 -11.47 -23.94
C GLU A 355 -12.36 -10.09 -23.30
N ALA A 356 -11.98 -10.05 -22.02
CA ALA A 356 -11.69 -8.82 -21.30
C ALA A 356 -10.41 -8.13 -21.82
N PRO A 357 -10.35 -6.79 -21.86
CA PRO A 357 -9.15 -6.05 -22.26
C PRO A 357 -8.12 -6.01 -21.12
N VAL A 358 -7.58 -7.17 -20.75
CA VAL A 358 -6.62 -7.31 -19.65
C VAL A 358 -5.25 -6.77 -20.06
N ALA A 359 -4.83 -5.71 -19.37
CA ALA A 359 -3.56 -5.04 -19.59
C ALA A 359 -2.48 -5.50 -18.60
N SER A 360 -2.86 -6.01 -17.41
CA SER A 360 -1.88 -6.53 -16.46
C SER A 360 -2.36 -7.76 -15.70
N MET A 361 -1.43 -8.67 -15.40
CA MET A 361 -1.61 -9.79 -14.48
C MET A 361 -0.47 -9.80 -13.46
N ILE A 362 -0.80 -9.60 -12.18
CA ILE A 362 0.18 -9.45 -11.11
C ILE A 362 -0.10 -10.46 -10.00
N TYR A 363 0.90 -11.26 -9.69
CA TYR A 363 0.87 -12.26 -8.62
C TYR A 363 1.72 -11.77 -7.44
N GLN A 364 1.06 -11.47 -6.33
CA GLN A 364 1.70 -11.12 -5.07
C GLN A 364 1.46 -12.26 -4.07
N THR A 365 2.18 -13.36 -4.29
CA THR A 365 2.06 -14.58 -3.49
C THR A 365 3.40 -15.29 -3.47
N PRO A 366 3.88 -15.75 -2.30
CA PRO A 366 5.17 -16.43 -2.21
C PRO A 366 5.10 -17.89 -2.70
N LYS A 367 3.90 -18.48 -2.83
CA LYS A 367 3.75 -19.92 -3.10
C LYS A 367 3.32 -20.24 -4.54
N THR A 368 2.57 -19.36 -5.18
CA THR A 368 2.03 -19.65 -6.53
C THR A 368 3.13 -19.58 -7.58
N MET A 369 3.53 -20.73 -8.12
CA MET A 369 4.52 -20.86 -9.19
C MET A 369 3.90 -20.66 -10.58
N ILE A 370 4.69 -20.23 -11.56
CA ILE A 370 4.29 -20.23 -12.97
C ILE A 370 4.10 -21.68 -13.43
N THR A 371 2.90 -22.03 -13.87
CA THR A 371 2.59 -23.32 -14.48
C THR A 371 2.22 -23.16 -15.96
N SER A 372 2.44 -24.21 -16.75
CA SER A 372 2.11 -24.24 -18.18
C SER A 372 0.64 -23.90 -18.42
N ASP A 373 -0.28 -24.55 -17.71
CA ASP A 373 -1.71 -24.39 -17.92
C ASP A 373 -2.18 -22.95 -17.67
N GLN A 374 -1.68 -22.32 -16.60
CA GLN A 374 -2.07 -20.95 -16.24
C GLN A 374 -1.53 -19.93 -17.23
N LEU A 375 -0.24 -20.05 -17.61
CA LEU A 375 0.37 -19.09 -18.52
C LEU A 375 -0.17 -19.24 -19.95
N MET A 376 -0.38 -20.47 -20.43
CA MET A 376 -0.96 -20.73 -21.75
C MET A 376 -2.38 -20.16 -21.82
N ALA A 377 -3.21 -20.41 -20.80
CA ALA A 377 -4.56 -19.84 -20.75
C ALA A 377 -4.54 -18.29 -20.73
N ALA A 378 -3.59 -17.69 -20.01
CA ALA A 378 -3.42 -16.23 -19.99
C ALA A 378 -2.96 -15.67 -21.35
N VAL A 379 -2.02 -16.33 -22.03
CA VAL A 379 -1.54 -15.94 -23.36
C VAL A 379 -2.67 -16.06 -24.39
N ASP A 380 -3.39 -17.17 -24.39
CA ASP A 380 -4.50 -17.39 -25.33
C ASP A 380 -5.61 -16.35 -25.15
N ALA A 381 -5.91 -15.98 -23.91
CA ALA A 381 -6.92 -14.98 -23.59
C ALA A 381 -6.47 -13.54 -23.89
N TYR A 382 -5.21 -13.18 -23.61
CA TYR A 382 -4.79 -11.77 -23.48
C TYR A 382 -3.58 -11.35 -24.31
N LYS A 383 -3.05 -12.19 -25.19
CA LYS A 383 -1.85 -11.89 -26.01
C LYS A 383 -1.83 -10.51 -26.68
N TYR A 384 -2.98 -9.99 -27.10
CA TYR A 384 -3.05 -8.70 -27.79
C TYR A 384 -3.17 -7.49 -26.86
N THR A 385 -3.53 -7.69 -25.60
CA THR A 385 -3.80 -6.59 -24.64
C THR A 385 -2.82 -6.56 -23.48
N LEU A 386 -2.16 -7.68 -23.18
CA LEU A 386 -1.28 -7.81 -22.02
C LEU A 386 -0.02 -6.96 -22.17
N THR A 387 0.19 -6.06 -21.20
CA THR A 387 1.33 -5.14 -21.15
C THR A 387 2.23 -5.35 -19.93
N VAL A 388 1.70 -5.92 -18.86
CA VAL A 388 2.42 -6.14 -17.61
C VAL A 388 2.14 -7.55 -17.10
N TYR A 389 3.18 -8.34 -16.83
CA TYR A 389 3.05 -9.67 -16.24
C TYR A 389 4.13 -9.88 -15.18
N GLY A 390 3.80 -10.53 -14.06
CA GLY A 390 4.85 -11.07 -13.20
C GLY A 390 4.47 -11.34 -11.75
N HIS A 391 5.47 -11.80 -11.01
CA HIS A 391 5.36 -12.26 -9.62
C HIS A 391 6.23 -11.37 -8.70
N GLU A 392 5.62 -10.60 -7.79
CA GLU A 392 6.32 -9.56 -7.00
C GLU A 392 7.02 -10.09 -5.73
N GLN A 393 6.57 -11.21 -5.15
CA GLN A 393 7.08 -11.72 -3.87
C GLN A 393 7.97 -12.95 -4.04
N LEU A 394 9.17 -12.91 -3.46
CA LEU A 394 10.06 -14.07 -3.38
C LEU A 394 9.44 -15.21 -2.56
N PRO A 395 9.73 -16.48 -2.89
CA PRO A 395 9.26 -17.61 -2.10
C PRO A 395 9.91 -17.59 -0.71
N LYS A 396 9.13 -17.84 0.35
CA LYS A 396 9.67 -18.05 1.70
C LYS A 396 10.41 -19.39 1.71
N VAL A 397 11.75 -19.29 1.64
CA VAL A 397 12.81 -20.29 1.92
C VAL A 397 12.31 -21.71 2.22
N GLU A 398 12.56 -22.62 1.28
CA GLU A 398 12.88 -24.07 1.42
C GLU A 398 12.53 -24.88 0.14
N THR A 399 11.72 -24.35 -0.78
CA THR A 399 11.22 -25.12 -1.93
C THR A 399 11.99 -24.94 -3.24
N LEU A 400 13.05 -24.12 -3.27
CA LEU A 400 13.83 -23.82 -4.49
C LEU A 400 15.21 -24.50 -4.57
N ALA A 401 15.49 -25.47 -3.70
CA ALA A 401 16.45 -26.51 -4.07
C ALA A 401 15.75 -27.49 -5.03
N LEU A 402 15.43 -27.02 -6.25
CA LEU A 402 15.23 -27.96 -7.35
C LEU A 402 16.54 -28.77 -7.48
N PRO A 403 16.47 -30.10 -7.62
CA PRO A 403 17.67 -30.91 -7.74
C PRO A 403 18.49 -30.39 -8.92
N ALA A 404 19.79 -30.22 -8.69
CA ALA A 404 20.76 -30.02 -9.76
C ALA A 404 20.66 -31.21 -10.74
N GLY A 405 19.84 -31.08 -11.79
CA GLY A 405 19.63 -32.16 -12.76
C GLY A 405 18.27 -32.23 -13.46
N GLY A 406 17.30 -31.37 -13.17
CA GLY A 406 16.03 -31.33 -13.93
C GLY A 406 16.25 -30.86 -15.37
N GLU A 407 15.82 -31.66 -16.35
CA GLU A 407 15.91 -31.35 -17.77
C GLU A 407 15.16 -30.05 -18.13
N PHE A 408 15.61 -29.38 -19.19
CA PHE A 408 15.09 -28.13 -19.77
C PHE A 408 13.55 -28.04 -19.90
N GLN A 409 12.84 -29.17 -19.93
CA GLN A 409 11.39 -29.24 -20.10
C GLN A 409 10.56 -28.93 -18.84
N GLU A 410 11.14 -28.95 -17.63
CA GLU A 410 10.37 -28.72 -16.39
C GLU A 410 10.43 -27.26 -15.89
N GLY A 411 11.30 -26.42 -16.45
CA GLY A 411 11.44 -25.00 -16.08
C GLY A 411 10.44 -24.07 -16.76
N PRO A 412 10.15 -22.87 -16.19
CA PRO A 412 9.27 -21.88 -16.81
C PRO A 412 9.93 -21.14 -17.99
N ASP A 413 11.19 -21.44 -18.31
CA ASP A 413 11.98 -20.78 -19.36
C ASP A 413 11.27 -20.74 -20.72
N SER A 414 10.78 -21.90 -21.19
CA SER A 414 10.10 -22.01 -22.48
C SER A 414 8.78 -21.23 -22.52
N LEU A 415 8.06 -21.26 -21.41
CA LEU A 415 6.79 -20.55 -21.22
C LEU A 415 6.98 -19.04 -21.20
N LEU A 416 8.03 -18.54 -20.54
CA LEU A 416 8.35 -17.12 -20.46
C LEU A 416 8.80 -16.55 -21.82
N VAL A 417 9.61 -17.30 -22.58
CA VAL A 417 9.97 -16.92 -23.96
C VAL A 417 8.73 -16.93 -24.87
N LEU A 418 7.83 -17.90 -24.69
CA LEU A 418 6.57 -17.95 -25.43
C LEU A 418 5.67 -16.74 -25.11
N LEU A 419 5.55 -16.35 -23.84
CA LEU A 419 4.83 -15.15 -23.41
C LEU A 419 5.42 -13.90 -24.08
N ALA A 420 6.74 -13.74 -23.99
CA ALA A 420 7.48 -12.62 -24.58
C ALA A 420 7.28 -12.51 -26.10
N ARG A 421 7.25 -13.65 -26.80
CA ARG A 421 7.02 -13.72 -28.25
C ARG A 421 5.56 -13.50 -28.64
N SER A 422 4.63 -14.04 -27.86
CA SER A 422 3.20 -14.01 -28.18
C SER A 422 2.53 -12.69 -27.83
N CYS A 423 3.08 -11.94 -26.87
CA CYS A 423 2.50 -10.69 -26.38
C CYS A 423 3.29 -9.48 -26.88
N PRO A 424 2.98 -8.92 -28.07
CA PRO A 424 3.73 -7.81 -28.63
C PRO A 424 3.64 -6.53 -27.78
N GLY A 425 2.58 -6.36 -27.00
CA GLY A 425 2.38 -5.20 -26.12
C GLY A 425 3.11 -5.26 -24.78
N LEU A 426 3.84 -6.34 -24.48
CA LEU A 426 4.48 -6.56 -23.19
C LEU A 426 5.56 -5.49 -22.95
N ASN A 427 5.34 -4.64 -21.93
CA ASN A 427 6.21 -3.53 -21.54
C ASN A 427 6.98 -3.81 -20.25
N ALA A 428 6.34 -4.47 -19.28
CA ALA A 428 6.98 -4.86 -18.02
C ALA A 428 6.82 -6.35 -17.72
N LEU A 429 7.92 -7.00 -17.36
CA LEU A 429 7.97 -8.41 -16.97
C LEU A 429 8.77 -8.56 -15.67
N MET A 430 8.19 -9.22 -14.67
CA MET A 430 8.89 -9.57 -13.42
C MET A 430 8.93 -11.08 -13.24
N ILE A 431 10.13 -11.64 -13.25
CA ILE A 431 10.40 -13.07 -13.17
C ILE A 431 10.96 -13.36 -11.79
N ARG A 432 10.32 -14.29 -11.10
CA ARG A 432 10.72 -14.71 -9.75
C ARG A 432 11.36 -16.09 -9.77
N GLU A 433 10.91 -16.97 -10.65
CA GLU A 433 11.38 -18.34 -10.80
C GLU A 433 12.82 -18.41 -11.29
N CYS A 434 13.43 -19.57 -11.09
CA CYS A 434 14.78 -19.85 -11.53
C CYS A 434 14.85 -19.96 -13.07
N VAL A 435 15.61 -19.08 -13.71
CA VAL A 435 15.74 -18.98 -15.18
C VAL A 435 17.20 -18.92 -15.60
N SER A 436 17.52 -19.37 -16.82
CA SER A 436 18.88 -19.26 -17.33
C SER A 436 19.20 -17.88 -17.92
N THR A 437 20.46 -17.50 -17.93
CA THR A 437 20.95 -16.30 -18.63
C THR A 437 20.57 -16.29 -20.11
N ALA A 438 20.57 -17.47 -20.77
CA ALA A 438 20.12 -17.59 -22.15
C ALA A 438 18.63 -17.28 -22.30
N THR A 439 17.77 -17.73 -21.39
CA THR A 439 16.34 -17.40 -21.38
C THR A 439 16.12 -15.88 -21.27
N ILE A 440 16.86 -15.20 -20.39
CA ILE A 440 16.73 -13.74 -20.21
C ILE A 440 17.12 -13.00 -21.51
N LEU A 441 18.21 -13.42 -22.17
CA LEU A 441 18.63 -12.87 -23.48
C LEU A 441 17.56 -13.10 -24.56
N LEU A 442 16.98 -14.30 -24.61
CA LEU A 442 15.91 -14.64 -25.56
C LEU A 442 14.65 -13.82 -25.31
N ILE A 443 14.28 -13.58 -24.05
CA ILE A 443 13.14 -12.72 -23.68
C ILE A 443 13.39 -11.29 -24.16
N ALA A 444 14.55 -10.71 -23.84
CA ALA A 444 14.91 -9.35 -24.23
C ALA A 444 14.90 -9.18 -25.75
N LYS A 445 15.34 -10.20 -26.50
CA LYS A 445 15.33 -10.16 -27.96
C LYS A 445 13.96 -10.38 -28.58
N SER A 446 13.12 -11.21 -27.96
CA SER A 446 11.81 -11.59 -28.50
C SER A 446 10.73 -10.54 -28.21
N ALA A 447 10.77 -9.91 -27.04
CA ALA A 447 9.78 -8.91 -26.64
C ALA A 447 10.19 -7.51 -27.11
N GLN A 448 9.66 -7.10 -28.26
CA GLN A 448 10.04 -5.85 -28.95
C GLN A 448 9.73 -4.57 -28.16
N ASN A 449 8.69 -4.58 -27.32
CA ASN A 449 8.24 -3.41 -26.56
C ASN A 449 8.61 -3.46 -25.07
N LEU A 450 9.40 -4.46 -24.66
CA LEU A 450 9.80 -4.62 -23.27
C LEU A 450 10.76 -3.50 -22.87
N ARG A 451 10.41 -2.75 -21.83
CA ARG A 451 11.27 -1.69 -21.26
C ARG A 451 11.71 -1.98 -19.84
N HIS A 452 10.92 -2.77 -19.12
CA HIS A 452 11.14 -3.06 -17.72
C HIS A 452 11.19 -4.57 -17.50
N LEU A 453 12.41 -5.09 -17.32
CA LEU A 453 12.65 -6.48 -17.00
C LEU A 453 13.22 -6.58 -15.59
N TYR A 454 12.49 -7.26 -14.69
CA TYR A 454 12.89 -7.46 -13.30
C TYR A 454 13.20 -8.93 -13.08
N VAL A 455 14.45 -9.23 -12.73
CA VAL A 455 14.91 -10.59 -12.45
C VAL A 455 15.79 -10.54 -11.21
N ASN A 456 15.56 -11.44 -10.28
CA ASN A 456 16.40 -11.60 -9.10
C ASN A 456 17.70 -12.34 -9.46
N ARG A 457 18.85 -11.75 -9.14
CA ARG A 457 20.19 -12.32 -9.39
C ARG A 457 20.38 -13.70 -8.76
N SER A 458 19.80 -13.97 -7.59
CA SER A 458 19.94 -15.27 -6.91
C SER A 458 19.20 -16.42 -7.60
N GLN A 459 18.30 -16.10 -8.53
CA GLN A 459 17.49 -17.07 -9.28
C GLN A 459 17.99 -17.26 -10.73
N VAL A 460 19.18 -16.75 -11.07
CA VAL A 460 19.73 -16.87 -12.43
C VAL A 460 20.74 -18.01 -12.51
N ARG A 461 20.50 -18.97 -13.41
CA ARG A 461 21.46 -20.03 -13.77
C ARG A 461 22.33 -19.59 -14.93
N LEU A 462 23.63 -19.80 -14.81
CA LEU A 462 24.60 -19.46 -15.85
C LEU A 462 24.62 -20.50 -16.97
N GLY A 463 24.86 -20.02 -18.20
CA GLY A 463 25.03 -20.84 -19.39
C GLY A 463 23.79 -20.91 -20.29
N CYS A 464 23.98 -21.57 -21.44
CA CYS A 464 22.94 -21.81 -22.43
C CYS A 464 22.44 -23.26 -22.33
N ASP A 465 21.28 -23.43 -21.72
CA ASP A 465 20.56 -24.70 -21.57
C ASP A 465 19.58 -25.00 -22.72
N TRP A 466 19.41 -24.05 -23.65
CA TRP A 466 18.50 -24.18 -24.78
C TRP A 466 19.06 -25.07 -25.91
N PRO A 467 18.26 -26.02 -26.45
CA PRO A 467 18.65 -26.74 -27.66
C PRO A 467 18.69 -25.78 -28.86
N ARG A 468 19.54 -26.10 -29.84
CA ARG A 468 19.63 -25.30 -31.07
C ARG A 468 18.31 -25.39 -31.84
N ASN A 469 17.59 -24.28 -31.91
CA ASN A 469 16.39 -24.18 -32.74
C ASN A 469 16.82 -24.18 -34.24
N PRO A 470 16.15 -24.96 -35.12
CA PRO A 470 16.39 -24.93 -36.56
C PRO A 470 16.31 -23.54 -37.19
N ASP A 471 15.51 -22.65 -36.62
CA ASP A 471 15.31 -21.28 -37.13
C ASP A 471 16.45 -20.32 -36.77
N TRP A 472 17.41 -20.74 -35.94
CA TRP A 472 18.54 -19.91 -35.51
C TRP A 472 19.75 -20.05 -36.44
N SER A 473 20.33 -18.91 -36.82
CA SER A 473 21.63 -18.87 -37.49
C SER A 473 22.74 -19.36 -36.55
N ASP A 474 23.80 -19.93 -37.13
CA ASP A 474 24.98 -20.38 -36.38
C ASP A 474 25.58 -19.25 -35.54
N GLU A 475 25.67 -18.04 -36.12
CA GLU A 475 26.14 -16.83 -35.43
C GLU A 475 25.28 -16.46 -34.22
N PHE A 476 23.96 -16.57 -34.33
CA PHE A 476 23.05 -16.25 -33.23
C PHE A 476 23.19 -17.24 -32.07
N TYR A 477 23.30 -18.53 -32.38
CA TYR A 477 23.46 -19.56 -31.35
C TYR A 477 24.84 -19.49 -30.67
N GLU A 478 25.89 -19.17 -31.42
CA GLU A 478 27.21 -18.93 -30.86
C GLU A 478 27.22 -17.68 -29.96
N TRP A 479 26.63 -16.58 -30.41
CA TRP A 479 26.42 -15.38 -29.58
C TRP A 479 25.68 -15.69 -28.28
N LEU A 480 24.61 -16.48 -28.34
CA LEU A 480 23.81 -16.85 -27.17
C LEU A 480 24.66 -17.62 -26.15
N LYS A 481 25.46 -18.59 -26.61
CA LYS A 481 26.37 -19.35 -25.74
C LYS A 481 27.41 -18.45 -25.09
N THR A 482 28.16 -17.69 -25.89
CA THR A 482 29.26 -16.86 -25.37
C THR A 482 28.76 -15.78 -24.42
N THR A 483 27.57 -15.20 -24.69
CA THR A 483 27.02 -14.13 -23.85
C THR A 483 26.39 -14.68 -22.57
N ALA A 484 25.78 -15.87 -22.62
CA ALA A 484 25.16 -16.52 -21.47
C ALA A 484 26.17 -17.10 -20.46
N ASP A 485 27.45 -17.24 -20.84
CA ASP A 485 28.48 -17.80 -19.95
C ASP A 485 28.92 -16.84 -18.81
N SER A 486 28.52 -15.56 -18.87
CA SER A 486 28.84 -14.55 -17.86
C SER A 486 27.67 -13.64 -17.55
N LEU A 487 27.42 -13.39 -16.26
CA LEU A 487 26.42 -12.42 -15.79
C LEU A 487 26.70 -11.02 -16.32
N ASP A 488 27.97 -10.57 -16.26
CA ASP A 488 28.35 -9.22 -16.69
C ASP A 488 28.24 -9.04 -18.21
N ALA A 489 28.44 -10.11 -18.99
CA ALA A 489 28.19 -10.09 -20.43
C ALA A 489 26.69 -10.01 -20.72
N THR A 490 25.89 -10.83 -20.01
CA THR A 490 24.43 -10.84 -20.11
C THR A 490 23.82 -9.48 -19.75
N GLU A 491 24.24 -8.86 -18.65
CA GLU A 491 23.75 -7.54 -18.21
C GLU A 491 24.06 -6.42 -19.20
N ARG A 492 25.28 -6.39 -19.74
CA ARG A 492 25.67 -5.41 -20.78
C ARG A 492 24.84 -5.56 -22.03
N GLU A 493 24.62 -6.79 -22.47
CA GLU A 493 23.88 -7.08 -23.69
C GLU A 493 22.40 -6.77 -23.53
N ILE A 494 21.78 -7.11 -22.40
CA ILE A 494 20.38 -6.77 -22.11
C ILE A 494 20.21 -5.25 -22.00
N SER A 495 21.14 -4.56 -21.33
CA SER A 495 21.13 -3.09 -21.26
C SER A 495 21.13 -2.45 -22.64
N ARG A 496 21.88 -3.04 -23.59
CA ARG A 496 21.92 -2.61 -25.00
C ARG A 496 20.61 -2.91 -25.73
N ILE A 497 20.03 -4.08 -25.53
CA ILE A 497 18.78 -4.51 -26.20
C ILE A 497 17.58 -3.69 -25.72
N LEU A 498 17.47 -3.45 -24.42
CA LEU A 498 16.35 -2.72 -23.80
C LEU A 498 16.52 -1.19 -23.84
N ASP A 499 17.65 -0.69 -24.35
CA ASP A 499 18.03 0.74 -24.31
C ASP A 499 17.95 1.34 -22.90
N HIS A 500 18.39 0.55 -21.91
CA HIS A 500 18.35 0.92 -20.49
C HIS A 500 19.76 0.80 -19.89
N PRO A 501 20.54 1.89 -19.83
CA PRO A 501 21.99 1.84 -19.54
C PRO A 501 22.33 1.40 -18.11
N TYR A 502 21.36 1.41 -17.20
CA TYR A 502 21.53 1.00 -15.80
C TYR A 502 20.82 -0.33 -15.49
N TRP A 503 20.49 -1.12 -16.52
CA TRP A 503 19.85 -2.42 -16.28
C TRP A 503 20.86 -3.38 -15.64
N HIS A 504 20.45 -4.02 -14.56
CA HIS A 504 21.23 -5.04 -13.86
C HIS A 504 20.26 -6.02 -13.19
N LEU A 505 20.75 -7.22 -12.88
CA LEU A 505 20.01 -8.18 -12.09
C LEU A 505 19.83 -7.65 -10.68
N LEU A 506 18.62 -7.73 -10.15
CA LEU A 506 18.29 -7.17 -8.84
C LEU A 506 18.81 -8.05 -7.71
N SER A 507 19.28 -7.44 -6.63
CA SER A 507 19.43 -8.13 -5.35
C SER A 507 18.07 -8.53 -4.79
N GLU A 508 18.05 -9.43 -3.80
CA GLU A 508 16.79 -9.86 -3.16
C GLU A 508 16.04 -8.68 -2.52
N GLU A 509 16.76 -7.77 -1.86
CA GLU A 509 16.19 -6.55 -1.28
C GLU A 509 15.60 -5.64 -2.36
N GLN A 510 16.35 -5.40 -3.44
CA GLN A 510 15.87 -4.59 -4.56
C GLN A 510 14.65 -5.20 -5.24
N PHE A 511 14.62 -6.53 -5.38
CA PHE A 511 13.51 -7.26 -5.96
C PHE A 511 12.25 -7.15 -5.09
N GLN A 512 12.38 -7.32 -3.77
CA GLN A 512 11.25 -7.13 -2.84
C GLN A 512 10.75 -5.69 -2.80
N MET A 513 11.63 -4.72 -3.02
CA MET A 513 11.26 -3.30 -3.14
C MET A 513 10.66 -2.95 -4.51
N ALA A 514 10.83 -3.77 -5.53
CA ALA A 514 10.26 -3.54 -6.86
C ALA A 514 8.75 -3.83 -6.85
N SER A 515 7.98 -3.08 -7.64
CA SER A 515 6.56 -3.34 -7.82
C SER A 515 6.12 -3.03 -9.25
N LEU A 516 5.49 -4.01 -9.87
CA LEU A 516 4.79 -3.91 -11.15
C LEU A 516 3.57 -2.99 -11.09
N THR A 517 3.02 -2.75 -9.91
CA THR A 517 1.90 -1.80 -9.70
C THR A 517 2.23 -0.40 -10.22
N ARG A 518 3.52 -0.02 -10.25
CA ARG A 518 4.00 1.27 -10.77
C ARG A 518 3.83 1.41 -12.28
N HIS A 519 3.81 0.28 -12.99
CA HIS A 519 3.63 0.20 -14.45
C HIS A 519 2.16 0.11 -14.87
N VAL A 520 1.29 -0.11 -13.89
CA VAL A 520 -0.15 0.03 -14.05
C VAL A 520 -0.46 1.52 -13.90
N ALA A 521 -0.55 2.24 -15.02
CA ALA A 521 -0.83 3.68 -15.03
C ALA A 521 -2.07 3.99 -14.15
N PHE A 522 -1.96 4.97 -13.25
CA PHE A 522 -3.05 5.44 -12.38
C PHE A 522 -3.59 6.79 -12.82
#